data_AF-A0A383AFV0-F1
#
_entry.id   AF-A0A383AFV0-F1
#
_cell.length_a   1.000
_cell.length_b   1.000
_cell.length_c   1.000
_cell.angle_alpha   90.00
_cell.angle_beta   90.00
_cell.angle_gamma   90.00
#
_symmetry.space_group_name_H-M   'P 1'
#
loop_
_entity.id
_entity.type
_entity.pdbx_description
1 polymer ?
#
loop_
_entity_poly.entity_id
_entity_poly.type
_entity_poly.pdbx_seq_one_letter_code
_entity_poly.pdbx_strand_id
1 'polypeptide(L)'
;MILFRYFCREVFSSMAVITFVVLVIAVGSRFSNYLADAAAGRVSREIVWLLLMYRLPGIFELILPVSFFLAIMLAYGRLYADSEMMVLKSSGFGERRILGYTLIQALLVMLLTGMVSLWLKPLGEQGM
;
A
#
# COMPACT_ATOMS: atom_id res chain seq x y z
N MET A 1 -15.40 -15.32 11.95
CA MET A 1 -14.35 -16.24 12.47
C MET A 1 -13.22 -15.43 13.09
N ILE A 2 -12.72 -15.83 14.27
CA ILE A 2 -11.70 -15.07 15.03
C ILE A 2 -10.36 -15.02 14.28
N LEU A 3 -9.92 -16.15 13.71
CA LEU A 3 -8.68 -16.23 12.92
C LEU A 3 -8.68 -15.27 11.72
N PHE A 4 -9.78 -15.18 10.97
CA PHE A 4 -9.86 -14.26 9.84
C PHE A 4 -9.63 -12.80 10.26
N ARG A 5 -10.25 -12.37 11.37
CA ARG A 5 -10.05 -11.02 11.92
C ARG A 5 -8.61 -10.80 12.37
N TYR A 6 -7.97 -11.82 12.93
CA TYR A 6 -6.57 -11.78 13.33
C TYR A 6 -5.64 -11.60 12.11
N PHE A 7 -5.75 -12.46 11.11
CA PHE A 7 -4.98 -12.34 9.86
C PHE A 7 -5.20 -11.00 9.16
N CYS A 8 -6.45 -10.55 9.05
CA CYS A 8 -6.75 -9.24 8.45
C CYS A 8 -6.10 -8.11 9.25
N ARG A 9 -6.19 -8.13 10.58
CA ARG A 9 -5.60 -7.09 11.42
C ARG A 9 -4.07 -7.06 11.25
N GLU A 10 -3.42 -8.22 11.27
CA GLU A 10 -1.96 -8.29 11.16
C GLU A 10 -1.46 -7.80 9.79
N VAL A 11 -2.11 -8.25 8.71
CA VAL A 11 -1.77 -7.86 7.35
C VAL A 11 -2.08 -6.38 7.09
N PHE A 12 -3.29 -5.89 7.42
CA PHE A 12 -3.65 -4.49 7.18
C PHE A 12 -2.87 -3.52 8.07
N SER A 13 -2.56 -3.89 9.31
CA SER A 13 -1.71 -3.08 10.18
C SER A 13 -0.30 -2.96 9.60
N SER A 14 0.29 -4.09 9.19
CA SER A 14 1.62 -4.09 8.54
C SER A 14 1.59 -3.29 7.23
N MET A 15 0.56 -3.46 6.41
CA MET A 15 0.37 -2.73 5.16
C MET A 15 0.29 -1.22 5.39
N ALA A 16 -0.49 -0.76 6.37
CA ALA A 16 -0.63 0.66 6.67
C ALA A 16 0.72 1.29 7.05
N VAL A 17 1.52 0.61 7.87
CA VAL A 17 2.87 1.07 8.25
C VAL A 17 3.79 1.14 7.02
N ILE A 18 3.82 0.09 6.21
CA ILE A 18 4.66 0.04 5.01
C ILE A 18 4.25 1.12 4.01
N THR A 19 2.95 1.25 3.72
CA THR A 19 2.41 2.28 2.85
C THR A 19 2.79 3.66 3.36
N PHE A 20 2.66 3.94 4.66
CA PHE A 20 3.03 5.23 5.24
C PHE A 20 4.52 5.54 5.04
N VAL A 21 5.41 4.59 5.37
CA VAL A 21 6.86 4.78 5.22
C VAL A 21 7.24 5.01 3.76
N VAL A 22 6.74 4.17 2.85
CA VAL A 22 7.05 4.29 1.41
C VAL A 22 6.50 5.60 0.83
N LEU A 23 5.31 6.03 1.27
CA LEU A 23 4.70 7.28 0.84
C LEU A 23 5.53 8.48 1.29
N VAL A 24 5.97 8.52 2.55
CA VAL A 24 6.84 9.60 3.07
C VAL A 24 8.14 9.67 2.25
N ILE A 25 8.76 8.52 1.97
CA ILE A 25 9.99 8.47 1.15
C ILE A 25 9.73 8.98 -0.28
N ALA A 26 8.65 8.52 -0.92
CA ALA A 26 8.31 8.90 -2.28
C ALA A 26 7.98 10.39 -2.41
N VAL A 27 7.19 10.93 -1.48
CA VAL A 27 6.82 12.35 -1.44
C VAL A 27 8.04 13.21 -1.15
N GLY A 28 8.88 12.83 -0.18
CA GLY A 28 10.11 13.55 0.13
C GLY A 28 11.08 13.61 -1.06
N SER A 29 11.24 12.49 -1.79
CA SER A 29 12.05 12.45 -3.01
C SER A 29 11.51 13.39 -4.10
N ARG A 30 10.20 13.38 -4.36
CA ARG A 30 9.57 14.27 -5.34
C ARG A 30 9.65 15.74 -4.94
N PHE A 31 9.40 16.04 -3.67
CA PHE A 31 9.49 17.39 -3.14
C PHE A 31 10.90 17.98 -3.33
N SER A 32 11.95 17.19 -3.06
CA SER A 32 13.34 17.60 -3.31
C SER A 32 13.60 17.90 -4.79
N ASN A 33 13.12 17.04 -5.69
CA ASN A 33 13.25 17.27 -7.14
C ASN A 33 12.54 18.54 -7.59
N TYR A 34 11.33 18.81 -7.07
CA TYR A 34 10.59 20.02 -7.44
C TYR A 34 11.20 21.30 -6.89
N LEU A 35 11.83 21.27 -5.73
CA LEU A 35 12.61 22.40 -5.24
C LEU A 35 13.81 22.68 -6.15
N ALA A 36 14.48 21.64 -6.66
CA ALA A 36 15.56 21.80 -7.63
C ALA A 36 15.07 22.42 -8.95
N ASP A 37 13.89 22.00 -9.44
CA ASP A 37 13.28 22.57 -10.66
C ASP A 37 12.82 24.03 -10.47
N ALA A 38 12.31 24.37 -9.29
CA ALA A 38 11.96 25.74 -8.94
C ALA A 38 13.20 26.64 -8.80
N ALA A 39 14.30 26.12 -8.24
CA ALA A 39 15.58 26.82 -8.16
C ALA A 39 16.21 27.05 -9.55
N ALA A 40 15.97 26.13 -10.50
CA ALA A 40 16.36 26.27 -11.90
C ALA A 40 15.47 27.24 -12.70
N GLY A 41 14.45 27.84 -12.09
CA GLY A 41 13.54 28.82 -12.71
C GLY A 41 12.51 28.23 -13.67
N ARG A 42 12.33 26.89 -13.70
CA ARG A 42 11.40 26.21 -14.62
C ARG A 42 9.97 26.13 -14.09
N VAL A 43 9.78 26.28 -12.79
CA VAL A 43 8.48 26.12 -12.10
C VAL A 43 8.32 27.21 -11.06
N SER A 44 7.17 27.90 -11.06
CA SER A 44 6.85 28.89 -10.02
C SER A 44 6.66 28.18 -8.67
N ARG A 45 7.27 28.71 -7.61
CA ARG A 45 7.29 28.13 -6.25
C ARG A 45 5.88 27.86 -5.70
N GLU A 46 4.90 28.63 -6.15
CA GLU A 46 3.48 28.52 -5.78
C GLU A 46 2.79 27.29 -6.38
N ILE A 47 3.24 26.80 -7.55
CA ILE A 47 2.62 25.66 -8.26
C ILE A 47 3.17 24.33 -7.74
N VAL A 48 4.35 24.31 -7.13
CA VAL A 48 5.01 23.09 -6.63
C VAL A 48 4.12 22.30 -5.68
N TRP A 49 3.42 22.99 -4.75
CA TRP A 49 2.52 22.32 -3.81
C TRP A 49 1.31 21.68 -4.52
N LEU A 50 0.73 22.40 -5.47
CA LEU A 50 -0.43 21.95 -6.24
C LEU A 50 -0.05 20.74 -7.12
N LEU A 51 1.14 20.78 -7.71
CA LEU A 51 1.72 19.70 -8.51
C LEU A 51 2.00 18.43 -7.67
N LEU A 52 2.48 18.61 -6.43
CA LEU A 52 2.73 17.50 -5.51
C LEU A 52 1.40 16.83 -5.11
N MET A 53 0.38 17.62 -4.78
CA MET A 53 -0.97 17.13 -4.47
C MET A 53 -1.58 16.36 -5.64
N TYR A 54 -1.37 16.82 -6.88
CA TYR A 54 -1.88 16.17 -8.08
C TYR A 54 -1.22 14.82 -8.38
N ARG A 55 0.06 14.65 -8.02
CA ARG A 55 0.79 13.37 -8.20
C ARG A 55 0.60 12.38 -7.06
N LEU A 56 0.16 12.82 -5.88
CA LEU A 56 -0.07 11.93 -4.74
C LEU A 56 -0.95 10.70 -5.06
N PRO A 57 -2.09 10.85 -5.76
CA PRO A 57 -2.95 9.70 -6.03
C PRO A 57 -2.30 8.66 -6.95
N GLY A 58 -1.52 9.09 -7.95
CA GLY A 58 -0.78 8.18 -8.82
C GLY A 58 0.33 7.42 -8.08
N ILE A 59 1.01 8.07 -7.13
CA ILE A 59 1.98 7.40 -6.25
C ILE A 59 1.26 6.38 -5.36
N PHE A 60 0.10 6.75 -4.80
CA PHE A 60 -0.68 5.88 -3.93
C PHE A 60 -1.20 4.63 -4.63
N GLU A 61 -1.66 4.75 -5.88
CA GLU A 61 -2.08 3.64 -6.74
C GLU A 61 -1.00 2.56 -6.87
N LEU A 62 0.26 2.98 -7.05
CA LEU A 62 1.39 2.05 -7.18
C LEU A 62 1.79 1.44 -5.83
N ILE A 63 1.77 2.23 -4.76
CA ILE A 63 2.24 1.82 -3.44
C ILE A 63 1.31 0.79 -2.79
N LEU A 64 -0.01 0.91 -2.96
CA LEU A 64 -1.00 0.01 -2.33
C LEU A 64 -0.73 -1.48 -2.60
N PRO A 65 -0.66 -1.97 -3.85
CA PRO A 65 -0.44 -3.38 -4.14
C PRO A 65 0.95 -3.86 -3.69
N VAL A 66 1.98 -3.03 -3.83
CA VAL A 66 3.35 -3.36 -3.39
C VAL A 66 3.40 -3.50 -1.86
N SER A 67 2.76 -2.57 -1.15
CA SER A 67 2.69 -2.59 0.32
C SER A 67 1.91 -3.79 0.82
N PHE A 68 0.83 -4.17 0.14
CA PHE A 68 0.05 -5.35 0.49
C PHE A 68 0.88 -6.64 0.35
N PHE A 69 1.62 -6.78 -0.75
CA PHE A 69 2.53 -7.90 -0.95
C PHE A 69 3.58 -8.00 0.17
N LEU A 70 4.26 -6.90 0.47
CA LEU A 70 5.25 -6.84 1.55
C LEU A 70 4.63 -7.11 2.93
N ALA A 71 3.42 -6.61 3.17
CA ALA A 71 2.70 -6.83 4.41
C ALA A 71 2.35 -8.30 4.61
N ILE A 72 1.91 -9.00 3.57
CA ILE A 72 1.66 -10.45 3.64
C ILE A 72 2.97 -11.18 3.98
N MET A 73 4.06 -10.86 3.27
CA MET A 73 5.34 -11.52 3.52
C MET A 73 5.82 -11.33 4.97
N LEU A 74 5.73 -10.11 5.50
CA LEU A 74 6.18 -9.80 6.86
C LEU A 74 5.24 -10.37 7.92
N ALA A 75 3.92 -10.20 7.76
CA ALA A 75 2.94 -10.71 8.71
C ALA A 75 3.00 -12.24 8.76
N TYR A 76 3.01 -12.91 7.61
CA TYR A 76 3.08 -14.37 7.60
C TYR A 76 4.45 -14.85 8.04
N GLY A 77 5.53 -14.16 7.66
CA GLY A 77 6.88 -14.43 8.15
C GLY A 77 6.96 -14.43 9.68
N ARG A 78 6.31 -13.46 10.34
CA ARG A 78 6.18 -13.42 11.81
C ARG A 78 5.38 -14.60 12.35
N LEU A 79 4.21 -14.90 11.78
CA LEU A 79 3.40 -16.04 12.19
C LEU A 79 4.11 -17.40 12.01
N TYR A 80 5.01 -17.50 11.03
CA TYR A 80 5.88 -18.66 10.86
C TYR A 80 7.02 -18.67 11.90
N ALA A 81 7.65 -17.53 12.17
CA ALA A 81 8.71 -17.41 13.17
C ALA A 81 8.24 -17.70 14.60
N ASP A 82 7.05 -17.20 14.96
CA ASP A 82 6.40 -17.44 16.25
C ASP A 82 5.73 -18.82 16.33
N SER A 83 5.90 -19.66 15.30
CA SER A 83 5.32 -21.01 15.19
C SER A 83 3.79 -21.08 15.23
N GLU A 84 3.07 -19.96 15.21
CA GLU A 84 1.60 -19.93 15.18
C GLU A 84 1.03 -20.63 13.94
N MET A 85 1.67 -20.41 12.79
CA MET A 85 1.26 -21.03 11.53
C MET A 85 1.46 -22.56 11.54
N MET A 86 2.52 -23.03 12.22
CA MET A 86 2.78 -24.46 12.40
C MET A 86 1.71 -25.12 13.27
N VAL A 87 1.31 -24.47 14.36
CA VAL A 87 0.22 -24.94 15.25
C VAL A 87 -1.11 -24.97 14.52
N LEU A 88 -1.41 -23.96 13.70
CA LEU A 88 -2.63 -23.96 12.90
C LEU A 88 -2.66 -25.13 11.90
N LYS A 89 -1.54 -25.37 11.19
CA LYS A 89 -1.42 -26.49 10.26
C LYS A 89 -1.56 -27.85 10.95
N SER A 90 -0.95 -28.03 12.13
CA SER A 90 -1.06 -29.28 12.89
C SER A 90 -2.45 -29.52 13.49
N SER A 91 -3.19 -28.45 13.80
CA SER A 91 -4.58 -28.50 14.28
C SER A 91 -5.60 -28.81 13.17
N GLY A 92 -5.16 -29.16 11.96
CA GLY A 92 -6.01 -29.46 10.82
C GLY A 92 -6.51 -28.21 10.06
N PHE A 93 -5.91 -27.04 10.30
CA PHE A 93 -6.22 -25.84 9.53
C PHE A 93 -5.54 -25.92 8.16
N GLY A 94 -6.31 -26.34 7.14
CA GLY A 94 -5.79 -26.56 5.80
C GLY A 94 -5.28 -25.28 5.12
N GLU A 95 -4.20 -25.42 4.35
CA GLU A 95 -3.54 -24.34 3.60
C GLU A 95 -4.47 -23.62 2.62
N ARG A 96 -5.46 -24.35 2.06
CA ARG A 96 -6.52 -23.77 1.23
C ARG A 96 -7.35 -22.71 1.94
N ARG A 97 -7.58 -22.82 3.26
CA ARG A 97 -8.33 -21.80 4.01
C ARG A 97 -7.52 -20.54 4.20
N ILE A 98 -6.21 -20.67 4.45
CA ILE A 98 -5.29 -19.54 4.55
C ILE A 98 -5.27 -18.80 3.22
N LEU A 99 -5.09 -19.53 2.11
CA LEU A 99 -5.16 -18.96 0.75
C LEU A 99 -6.51 -18.26 0.49
N GLY A 100 -7.62 -18.87 0.90
CA GLY A 100 -8.95 -18.25 0.78
C GLY A 100 -9.05 -16.93 1.54
N TYR A 101 -8.47 -16.84 2.75
CA TYR A 101 -8.43 -15.60 3.51
C TYR A 101 -7.55 -14.53 2.86
N THR A 102 -6.37 -14.92 2.36
CA THR A 102 -5.48 -14.01 1.62
C THR A 102 -6.16 -13.51 0.34
N LEU A 103 -6.90 -14.37 -0.37
CA LEU A 103 -7.64 -13.99 -1.58
C LEU A 103 -8.75 -12.98 -1.30
N ILE A 104 -9.50 -13.14 -0.20
CA ILE A 104 -10.51 -12.16 0.21
C ILE A 104 -9.84 -10.80 0.52
N GLN A 105 -8.70 -10.80 1.21
CA GLN A 105 -7.93 -9.58 1.48
C GLN A 105 -7.40 -8.95 0.19
N ALA A 106 -6.89 -9.76 -0.74
CA ALA A 106 -6.40 -9.32 -2.04
C ALA A 106 -7.53 -8.71 -2.88
N LEU A 107 -8.73 -9.28 -2.84
CA LEU A 107 -9.90 -8.73 -3.51
C LEU A 107 -10.25 -7.34 -2.96
N LEU A 108 -10.19 -7.14 -1.64
CA LEU A 108 -10.42 -5.82 -1.03
C LEU A 108 -9.37 -4.80 -1.49
N VAL A 109 -8.09 -5.17 -1.49
CA VAL A 109 -7.01 -4.28 -1.96
C VAL A 109 -7.11 -4.01 -3.46
N MET A 110 -7.54 -5.00 -4.25
CA MET A 110 -7.81 -4.84 -5.67
C MET A 110 -8.93 -3.84 -5.92
N LEU A 111 -10.04 -3.93 -5.17
CA LEU A 111 -11.15 -2.98 -5.28
C LEU A 111 -10.71 -1.57 -4.88
N LEU A 112 -9.94 -1.42 -3.79
CA LEU A 112 -9.39 -0.13 -3.37
C LEU A 112 -8.46 0.46 -4.43
N THR A 113 -7.49 -0.33 -4.91
CA THR A 113 -6.57 0.10 -5.97
C THR A 113 -7.32 0.43 -7.26
N GLY A 114 -8.34 -0.35 -7.61
CA GLY A 114 -9.20 -0.12 -8.76
C GLY A 114 -10.01 1.17 -8.65
N MET A 115 -10.56 1.47 -7.47
CA MET A 115 -11.24 2.75 -7.21
C MET A 115 -10.27 3.94 -7.35
N VAL A 116 -9.04 3.81 -6.83
CA VAL A 116 -8.00 4.85 -7.00
C VAL A 116 -7.63 5.02 -8.48
N SER A 117 -7.41 3.92 -9.19
CA SER A 117 -7.04 3.96 -10.61
C SER A 117 -8.15 4.53 -11.50
N LEU A 118 -9.41 4.18 -11.25
CA LEU A 118 -10.54 4.59 -12.10
C LEU A 118 -11.04 6.00 -11.82
N TRP A 119 -10.87 6.53 -10.60
CA TRP A 119 -11.41 7.84 -10.23
C TRP A 119 -10.31 8.85 -9.92
N LEU A 120 -9.33 8.49 -9.09
CA LEU A 120 -8.30 9.41 -8.62
C LEU A 120 -7.20 9.66 -9.66
N LYS A 121 -6.85 8.66 -10.46
CA LYS A 121 -5.86 8.79 -11.54
C LYS A 121 -6.32 9.70 -12.69
N PRO A 122 -7.53 9.54 -13.27
CA PRO A 122 -7.97 10.42 -14.35
C PRO A 122 -8.17 11.85 -13.86
N LEU A 123 -8.63 12.05 -12.62
CA LEU A 123 -8.64 13.39 -12.01
C LEU A 123 -7.21 13.94 -11.97
N GLY A 124 -6.22 13.18 -11.49
CA GLY A 124 -4.80 13.56 -11.41
C GLY A 124 -4.07 13.73 -12.76
N GLU A 125 -4.62 13.29 -13.89
CA GLU A 125 -4.02 13.49 -15.22
C GLU A 125 -4.78 14.53 -16.06
N GLN A 126 -6.08 14.74 -15.83
CA GLN A 126 -6.90 15.71 -16.58
C GLN A 126 -6.74 17.17 -16.16
N GLY A 127 -6.06 17.45 -15.04
CA GLY A 127 -5.74 18.83 -14.61
C GLY A 127 -4.32 19.28 -14.93
N MET A 128 -3.59 18.53 -15.78
CA MET A 128 -2.41 19.02 -16.51
C MET A 128 -2.84 19.66 -17.83
#